data_AF-A0A1J6JW64-F1
#
_entry.id   AF-A0A1J6JW64-F1
#
_cell.length_a   1.000
_cell.length_b   1.000
_cell.length_c   1.000
_cell.angle_alpha   90.00
_cell.angle_beta   90.00
_cell.angle_gamma   90.00
#
_symmetry.space_group_name_H-M   'P 1'
#
loop_
_entity.id
_entity.type
_entity.pdbx_description
1 polymer ?
#
loop_
_entity_poly.entity_id
_entity_poly.type
_entity_poly.pdbx_seq_one_letter_code
_entity_poly.pdbx_strand_id
1 'polypeptide(L)'
;MKELWNKWRGHLHAKYVKDKPIQQALRNIPKGVDKKEWEWLVKEHFSTESFQAGSNTNEANQAKLKMLHHIGSKPIQEIIYQKIVEKYCGPQTRSHVFGFGGGVNAKDLKGVTSSKVELVSVLRSTREENKSLNEENKFLQDRLSTLEDEMKEMRKIKEYFAAQQSHVS
;
A
#
# COMPACT_ATOMS: atom_id res chain seq x y z
N MET A 1 -35.31 -3.02 2.22
CA MET A 1 -34.86 -3.70 3.47
C MET A 1 -33.49 -4.37 3.37
N LYS A 2 -33.15 -5.09 2.28
CA LYS A 2 -31.88 -5.86 2.21
C LYS A 2 -30.60 -5.02 2.30
N GLU A 3 -30.60 -3.77 1.83
CA GLU A 3 -29.38 -2.94 1.76
C GLU A 3 -28.99 -2.27 3.08
N LEU A 4 -29.96 -1.99 3.95
CA LEU A 4 -29.73 -1.22 5.19
C LEU A 4 -28.67 -1.87 6.08
N TRP A 5 -28.65 -3.20 6.09
CA TRP A 5 -27.80 -4.01 6.96
C TRP A 5 -26.50 -4.46 6.30
N ASN A 6 -26.29 -4.25 5.00
CA ASN A 6 -25.10 -4.74 4.29
C ASN A 6 -23.79 -4.23 4.90
N LYS A 7 -23.78 -3.00 5.43
CA LYS A 7 -22.62 -2.40 6.09
C LYS A 7 -22.35 -2.95 7.50
N TRP A 8 -23.38 -3.50 8.16
CA TRP A 8 -23.33 -3.85 9.59
C TRP A 8 -23.44 -5.36 9.85
N ARG A 9 -23.82 -6.17 8.87
CA ARG A 9 -24.04 -7.62 9.00
C ARG A 9 -22.86 -8.37 9.61
N GLY A 10 -21.63 -8.07 9.19
CA GLY A 10 -20.44 -8.70 9.76
C GLY A 10 -20.28 -8.39 11.26
N HIS A 11 -20.47 -7.13 11.65
CA HIS A 11 -20.41 -6.70 13.04
C HIS A 11 -21.54 -7.33 13.88
N LEU A 12 -22.75 -7.33 13.33
CA LEU A 12 -23.93 -7.91 13.97
C LEU A 12 -23.76 -9.41 14.19
N HIS A 13 -23.29 -10.14 13.18
CA HIS A 13 -22.99 -11.55 13.28
C HIS A 13 -21.94 -11.83 14.37
N ALA A 14 -20.78 -11.16 14.29
CA ALA A 14 -19.68 -11.35 15.24
C ALA A 14 -20.09 -11.09 16.70
N LYS A 15 -20.91 -10.06 16.95
CA LYS A 15 -21.26 -9.65 18.31
C LYS A 15 -22.45 -10.42 18.90
N TYR A 16 -23.47 -10.68 18.09
CA TYR A 16 -24.77 -11.16 18.60
C TYR A 16 -25.08 -12.61 18.23
N VAL A 17 -24.40 -13.19 17.23
CA VAL A 17 -24.72 -14.52 16.66
C VAL A 17 -23.57 -15.51 16.80
N LYS A 18 -22.32 -15.07 16.57
CA LYS A 18 -21.14 -15.93 16.63
C LYS A 18 -21.03 -16.61 18.00
N ASP A 19 -20.70 -17.90 17.97
CA ASP A 19 -20.48 -18.77 19.13
C ASP A 19 -21.68 -18.91 20.08
N LYS A 20 -22.88 -18.51 19.62
CA LYS A 20 -24.13 -18.57 20.41
C LYS A 20 -25.13 -19.51 19.75
N PRO A 21 -25.91 -20.26 20.54
CA PRO A 21 -27.03 -21.01 20.00
C PRO A 21 -28.05 -20.06 19.36
N ILE A 22 -28.68 -20.49 18.27
CA ILE A 22 -29.65 -19.70 17.49
C ILE A 22 -30.74 -19.10 18.40
N GLN A 23 -31.22 -19.85 19.39
CA GLN A 23 -32.24 -19.38 20.34
C GLN A 23 -31.76 -18.17 21.17
N GLN A 24 -30.49 -18.14 21.56
CA GLN A 24 -29.90 -17.02 22.28
C GLN A 24 -29.64 -15.83 21.35
N ALA A 25 -29.22 -16.09 20.10
CA ALA A 25 -29.06 -15.05 19.08
C ALA A 25 -30.39 -14.33 18.79
N LEU A 26 -31.51 -15.07 18.70
CA LEU A 26 -32.84 -14.51 18.49
C LEU A 26 -33.32 -13.63 19.66
N ARG A 27 -32.89 -13.93 20.90
CA ARG A 27 -33.20 -13.11 22.08
C ARG A 27 -32.34 -11.84 22.16
N ASN A 28 -31.14 -11.85 21.59
CA ASN A 28 -30.17 -10.76 21.65
C ASN A 28 -30.40 -9.70 20.56
N ILE A 29 -31.59 -9.07 20.56
CA ILE A 29 -31.95 -8.04 19.58
C ILE A 29 -31.13 -6.76 19.86
N PRO A 30 -30.37 -6.23 18.89
CA PRO A 30 -29.65 -4.98 19.07
C PRO A 30 -30.62 -3.79 19.24
N LYS A 31 -30.25 -2.81 20.07
CA LYS A 31 -31.08 -1.61 20.30
C LYS A 31 -31.35 -0.88 18.98
N GLY A 32 -32.63 -0.63 18.69
CA GLY A 32 -33.05 0.06 17.46
C GLY A 32 -33.21 -0.84 16.23
N VAL A 33 -33.05 -2.16 16.36
CA VAL A 33 -33.36 -3.12 15.29
C VAL A 33 -34.77 -3.65 15.48
N ASP A 34 -35.58 -3.67 14.42
CA ASP A 34 -36.90 -4.27 14.47
C ASP A 34 -36.80 -5.79 14.69
N LYS A 35 -37.71 -6.34 15.48
CA LYS A 35 -37.70 -7.77 15.83
C LYS A 35 -37.83 -8.65 14.60
N LYS A 36 -38.69 -8.30 13.63
CA LYS A 36 -38.90 -9.12 12.43
C LYS A 36 -37.68 -9.08 11.52
N GLU A 37 -37.04 -7.92 11.39
CA GLU A 37 -35.79 -7.77 10.64
C GLU A 37 -34.65 -8.58 11.27
N TRP A 38 -34.55 -8.58 12.60
CA TRP A 38 -33.55 -9.38 13.32
C TRP A 38 -33.78 -10.88 13.15
N GLU A 39 -35.03 -11.34 13.29
CA GLU A 39 -35.39 -12.74 13.09
C GLU A 39 -35.06 -13.20 11.66
N TRP A 40 -35.34 -12.38 10.65
CA TRP A 40 -34.97 -12.66 9.27
C TRP A 40 -33.45 -12.73 9.10
N LEU A 41 -32.68 -11.80 9.66
CA LEU A 41 -31.22 -11.83 9.59
C LEU A 41 -30.63 -13.12 10.18
N VAL A 42 -31.12 -13.54 11.36
CA VAL A 42 -30.61 -14.74 12.03
C VAL A 42 -31.02 -16.02 11.29
N LYS A 43 -32.31 -16.15 10.92
CA LYS A 43 -32.84 -17.39 10.34
C LYS A 43 -32.57 -17.53 8.85
N GLU A 44 -32.67 -16.45 8.09
CA GLU A 44 -32.61 -16.50 6.62
C GLU A 44 -31.25 -16.15 6.06
N HIS A 45 -30.47 -15.28 6.73
CA HIS A 45 -29.19 -14.81 6.19
C HIS A 45 -27.97 -15.45 6.86
N PHE A 46 -27.87 -15.36 8.19
CA PHE A 46 -26.73 -15.93 8.92
C PHE A 46 -26.76 -17.45 8.93
N SER A 47 -27.94 -18.06 8.79
CA SER A 47 -28.06 -19.52 8.67
C SER A 47 -27.91 -20.04 7.23
N THR A 48 -27.74 -19.18 6.21
CA THR A 48 -27.55 -19.64 4.83
C THR A 48 -26.23 -20.39 4.67
N GLU A 49 -26.24 -21.49 3.93
CA GLU A 49 -25.04 -22.29 3.62
C GLU A 49 -23.91 -21.45 3.02
N SER A 50 -24.21 -20.55 2.08
CA SER A 50 -23.21 -19.69 1.44
C SER A 50 -22.53 -18.72 2.43
N PHE A 51 -23.29 -18.18 3.39
CA PHE A 51 -22.75 -17.32 4.43
C PHE A 51 -21.84 -18.10 5.39
N GLN A 52 -22.29 -19.28 5.83
CA GLN A 52 -21.51 -20.16 6.70
C GLN A 52 -20.23 -20.64 6.02
N ALA A 53 -20.31 -21.08 4.77
CA ALA A 53 -19.15 -21.48 3.97
C ALA A 53 -18.14 -20.34 3.81
N GLY A 54 -18.61 -19.13 3.50
CA GLY A 54 -17.76 -17.94 3.41
C GLY A 54 -17.12 -17.56 4.74
N SER A 55 -17.88 -17.61 5.83
CA SER A 55 -17.39 -17.34 7.19
C SER A 55 -16.30 -18.33 7.60
N ASN A 56 -16.55 -19.63 7.42
CA ASN A 56 -15.61 -20.70 7.76
C ASN A 56 -14.33 -20.63 6.93
N THR A 57 -14.46 -20.32 5.63
CA THR A 57 -13.30 -20.12 4.74
C THR A 57 -12.47 -18.91 5.18
N ASN A 58 -13.11 -17.80 5.52
CA ASN A 58 -12.42 -16.61 6.01
C ASN A 58 -11.71 -16.88 7.35
N GLU A 59 -12.33 -17.62 8.26
CA GLU A 59 -11.74 -18.01 9.54
C GLU A 59 -10.54 -18.95 9.36
N ALA A 60 -10.66 -19.94 8.46
CA ALA A 60 -9.55 -20.81 8.09
C ALA A 60 -8.40 -20.03 7.43
N ASN A 61 -8.71 -19.03 6.60
CA ASN A 61 -7.71 -18.16 5.99
C ASN A 61 -7.04 -17.26 7.04
N GLN A 62 -7.79 -16.70 7.99
CA GLN A 62 -7.26 -15.94 9.12
C GLN A 62 -6.30 -16.78 9.97
N ALA A 63 -6.66 -18.04 10.27
CA ALA A 63 -5.80 -18.95 11.01
C ALA A 63 -4.49 -19.30 10.28
N LYS A 64 -4.49 -19.26 8.93
CA LYS A 64 -3.31 -19.50 8.10
C LYS A 64 -2.39 -18.29 7.97
N LEU A 65 -2.83 -17.10 8.39
CA LEU A 65 -2.00 -15.89 8.35
C LEU A 65 -0.91 -15.97 9.41
N LYS A 66 0.34 -16.18 8.95
CA LYS A 66 1.54 -16.16 9.79
C LYS A 66 1.93 -14.76 10.26
N MET A 67 1.41 -13.70 9.63
CA MET A 67 1.69 -12.32 10.02
C MET A 67 0.62 -11.79 10.96
N LEU A 68 1.07 -11.14 12.04
CA LEU A 68 0.21 -10.56 13.07
C LEU A 68 -0.68 -9.43 12.49
N HIS A 69 -1.99 -9.54 12.69
CA HIS A 69 -3.03 -8.64 12.17
C HIS A 69 -3.08 -7.23 12.81
N HIS A 70 -1.96 -6.73 13.32
CA HIS A 70 -1.75 -5.28 13.54
C HIS A 70 -1.11 -4.61 12.31
N ILE A 71 -0.79 -5.39 11.29
CA ILE A 71 -0.38 -4.96 9.95
C ILE A 71 -1.63 -4.97 9.05
N GLY A 72 -2.54 -4.01 9.27
CA GLY A 72 -3.63 -3.72 8.33
C GLY A 72 -3.19 -2.80 7.19
N SER A 73 -4.14 -2.18 6.48
CA SER A 73 -3.95 -1.19 5.40
C SER A 73 -3.19 0.10 5.80
N LYS A 74 -2.58 0.14 6.97
CA LYS A 74 -1.82 1.28 7.46
C LYS A 74 -0.40 1.23 6.87
N PRO A 75 0.04 2.28 6.17
CA PRO A 75 1.40 2.34 5.67
C PRO A 75 2.41 2.34 6.82
N ILE A 76 3.60 1.77 6.60
CA ILE A 76 4.69 1.66 7.58
C ILE A 76 4.98 3.00 8.28
N GLN A 77 4.86 4.12 7.57
CA GLN A 77 5.03 5.46 8.12
C GLN A 77 4.01 5.81 9.23
N GLU A 78 2.76 5.37 9.10
CA GLU A 78 1.73 5.61 10.11
C GLU A 78 2.00 4.81 11.40
N ILE A 79 2.61 3.64 11.25
CA ILE A 79 3.06 2.80 12.37
C ILE A 79 4.23 3.47 13.10
N ILE A 80 5.22 3.99 12.36
CA ILE A 80 6.34 4.74 12.93
C ILE A 80 5.84 5.96 13.68
N TYR A 81 4.91 6.71 13.08
CA TYR A 81 4.29 7.88 13.71
C TYR A 81 3.53 7.51 15.00
N GLN A 82 2.69 6.46 14.96
CA GLN A 82 1.98 5.98 16.16
C GLN A 82 2.93 5.54 17.28
N LYS A 83 4.04 4.85 16.95
CA LYS A 83 5.06 4.47 17.93
C LYS A 83 5.80 5.67 18.55
N ILE A 84 6.11 6.68 17.74
CA ILE A 84 6.74 7.92 18.22
C ILE A 84 5.77 8.66 19.15
N VAL A 85 4.52 8.81 18.72
CA VAL A 85 3.47 9.47 19.53
C VAL A 85 3.23 8.70 20.82
N GLU A 86 3.16 7.37 20.81
CA GLU A 86 2.98 6.57 22.02
C GLU A 86 4.15 6.71 23.00
N LYS A 87 5.39 6.76 22.48
CA LYS A 87 6.60 6.96 23.30
C LYS A 87 6.62 8.30 24.03
N TYR A 88 6.12 9.38 23.41
CA TYR A 88 6.21 10.73 23.97
C TYR A 88 4.90 11.25 24.56
N CYS A 89 3.74 10.72 24.13
CA CYS A 89 2.40 11.20 24.50
C CYS A 89 1.52 10.13 25.17
N GLY A 90 1.98 8.88 25.27
CA GLY A 90 1.27 7.77 25.93
C GLY A 90 0.32 6.96 25.03
N PRO A 91 -0.30 5.89 25.56
CA PRO A 91 -1.10 4.93 24.78
C PRO A 91 -2.33 5.57 24.11
N GLN A 92 -2.39 5.55 22.78
CA GLN A 92 -3.47 6.17 22.01
C GLN A 92 -4.58 5.15 21.69
N THR A 93 -5.78 5.31 22.27
CA THR A 93 -6.92 4.39 22.09
C THR A 93 -7.91 4.81 21.01
N ARG A 94 -7.70 5.94 20.33
CA ARG A 94 -8.61 6.47 19.30
C ARG A 94 -7.84 7.05 18.12
N SER A 95 -8.47 7.05 16.95
CA SER A 95 -8.01 7.58 15.65
C SER A 95 -7.73 9.09 15.62
N HIS A 96 -7.56 9.71 16.79
CA HIS A 96 -7.42 11.13 16.99
C HIS A 96 -6.01 11.48 17.43
N VAL A 97 -5.40 12.50 16.84
CA VAL A 97 -4.04 12.94 17.19
C VAL A 97 -4.10 13.75 18.49
N PHE A 98 -3.28 13.38 19.47
CA PHE A 98 -3.20 14.08 20.76
C PHE A 98 -2.71 15.52 20.56
N GLY A 99 -3.37 16.49 21.22
CA GLY A 99 -2.97 17.90 21.22
C GLY A 99 -3.68 18.83 20.22
N PHE A 100 -4.49 18.30 19.29
CA PHE A 100 -5.13 19.10 18.23
C PHE A 100 -6.67 19.23 18.33
N GLY A 101 -7.25 18.87 19.47
CA GLY A 101 -8.71 18.94 19.69
C GLY A 101 -9.50 17.89 18.89
N GLY A 102 -10.76 17.65 19.29
CA GLY A 102 -11.65 16.69 18.65
C GLY A 102 -12.12 17.12 17.26
N GLY A 103 -11.40 16.72 16.22
CA GLY A 103 -11.82 16.70 14.81
C GLY A 103 -10.69 16.36 13.83
N VAL A 104 -9.42 16.44 14.27
CA VAL A 104 -8.24 16.40 13.41
C VAL A 104 -7.68 14.98 13.29
N ASN A 105 -7.76 14.40 12.09
CA ASN A 105 -7.13 13.12 11.78
C ASN A 105 -5.77 13.34 11.11
N ALA A 106 -4.89 12.34 11.16
CA ALA A 106 -3.59 12.38 10.49
C ALA A 106 -3.65 12.67 8.98
N LYS A 107 -4.77 12.36 8.32
CA LYS A 107 -5.02 12.71 6.91
C LYS A 107 -5.23 14.22 6.68
N ASP A 108 -5.71 14.93 7.69
CA ASP A 108 -5.97 16.37 7.64
C ASP A 108 -4.67 17.17 7.91
N LEU A 109 -3.66 16.51 8.47
CA LEU A 109 -2.28 16.99 8.62
C LEU A 109 -1.41 16.73 7.39
N LYS A 110 -1.88 15.93 6.42
CA LYS A 110 -1.21 15.83 5.13
C LYS A 110 -1.45 17.15 4.41
N GLY A 111 -0.42 18.00 4.35
CA GLY A 111 -0.42 19.21 3.52
C GLY A 111 -0.88 18.89 2.10
N VAL A 112 -1.46 19.90 1.43
CA VAL A 112 -2.09 19.85 0.10
C VAL A 112 -1.56 18.69 -0.72
N THR A 113 -2.27 17.56 -0.69
CA THR A 113 -1.95 16.42 -1.55
C THR A 113 -2.20 16.88 -2.98
N SER A 114 -1.14 17.03 -3.77
CA SER A 114 -1.24 17.28 -5.21
C SER A 114 -2.33 16.40 -5.81
N SER A 115 -3.14 16.99 -6.67
CA SER A 115 -4.28 16.28 -7.24
C SER A 115 -3.76 15.04 -8.00
N LYS A 116 -4.59 13.99 -8.08
CA LYS A 116 -4.25 12.79 -8.87
C LYS A 116 -3.80 13.15 -10.30
N VAL A 117 -4.35 14.23 -10.85
CA VAL A 117 -4.00 14.75 -12.19
C VAL A 117 -2.59 15.30 -12.23
N GLU A 118 -2.19 16.11 -11.24
CA GLU A 118 -0.81 16.63 -11.12
C GLU A 118 0.21 15.51 -10.92
N LEU A 119 -0.11 14.51 -10.11
CA LEU A 119 0.80 13.36 -9.94
C LEU A 119 1.00 12.57 -11.23
N VAL A 120 -0.08 12.40 -12.01
CA VAL A 120 -0.01 11.68 -13.29
C VAL A 120 0.75 12.50 -14.34
N SER A 121 0.62 13.84 -14.36
CA SER A 121 1.38 14.68 -15.28
C SER A 121 2.88 14.67 -14.98
N VAL A 122 3.25 14.80 -13.70
CA VAL A 122 4.65 14.72 -13.25
C VAL A 122 5.24 13.37 -13.62
N LEU A 123 4.55 12.26 -13.32
CA LEU A 123 5.02 10.91 -13.68
C LEU A 123 5.26 10.74 -15.17
N ARG A 124 4.39 11.32 -16.02
CA ARG A 124 4.56 11.25 -17.48
C ARG A 124 5.77 12.06 -17.93
N SER A 125 5.94 13.30 -17.44
CA SER A 125 7.11 14.14 -17.76
C SER A 125 8.41 13.44 -17.39
N THR A 126 8.51 12.95 -16.14
CA THR A 126 9.69 12.24 -15.65
C THR A 126 9.97 10.96 -16.46
N ARG A 127 8.94 10.27 -16.97
CA ARG A 127 9.13 9.10 -17.84
C ARG A 127 9.75 9.47 -19.18
N GLU A 128 9.27 10.54 -19.81
CA GLU A 128 9.81 11.00 -21.09
C GLU A 128 11.24 11.55 -20.95
N GLU A 129 11.52 12.31 -19.89
CA GLU A 129 12.87 12.79 -19.56
C GLU A 129 13.85 11.63 -19.39
N ASN A 130 13.49 10.60 -18.63
CA ASN A 130 14.34 9.41 -18.46
C ASN A 130 14.58 8.66 -19.78
N LYS A 131 13.59 8.64 -20.68
CA LYS A 131 13.75 8.04 -22.01
C LYS A 131 14.76 8.82 -22.84
N SER A 132 14.66 10.15 -22.88
CA SER A 132 15.60 11.03 -23.58
C SER A 132 17.02 10.88 -23.03
N LEU A 133 17.19 10.87 -21.70
CA LEU A 133 18.49 10.67 -21.06
C LEU A 133 19.11 9.32 -21.41
N ASN A 134 18.29 8.26 -21.53
CA ASN A 134 18.77 6.95 -21.91
C ASN A 134 19.24 6.90 -23.37
N GLU A 135 18.54 7.59 -24.28
CA GLU A 135 18.96 7.74 -25.68
C GLU A 135 20.27 8.53 -25.80
N GLU A 136 20.42 9.62 -25.05
CA GLU A 136 21.64 10.43 -24.99
C GLU A 136 22.82 9.63 -24.43
N ASN A 137 22.61 8.85 -23.36
CA ASN A 137 23.65 7.98 -22.80
C ASN A 137 24.15 6.95 -23.82
N LYS A 138 23.24 6.37 -24.63
CA LYS A 138 23.63 5.44 -25.69
C LYS A 138 24.47 6.14 -26.76
N PHE A 139 24.06 7.33 -27.20
CA PHE A 139 24.80 8.13 -28.16
C PHE A 139 26.21 8.49 -27.66
N LEU A 140 26.32 8.87 -26.38
CA LEU A 140 27.62 9.18 -25.76
C LEU A 140 28.52 7.94 -25.68
N GLN A 141 27.97 6.76 -25.40
CA GLN A 141 28.73 5.50 -25.42
C GLN A 141 29.29 5.19 -26.81
N ASP A 142 28.47 5.32 -27.86
CA ASP A 142 28.92 5.10 -29.24
C ASP A 142 30.06 6.06 -29.62
N ARG A 143 29.95 7.33 -29.20
CA ARG A 143 30.96 8.35 -29.48
C ARG A 143 32.27 8.12 -28.71
N LEU A 144 32.18 7.66 -27.46
CA LEU A 144 33.35 7.25 -26.68
C LEU A 144 34.05 6.05 -27.33
N SER A 145 33.30 5.05 -27.80
CA SER A 145 33.88 3.91 -28.52
C SER A 145 34.66 4.35 -29.76
N THR A 146 34.12 5.32 -30.52
CA THR A 146 34.80 5.84 -31.71
C THR A 146 36.11 6.54 -31.35
N LEU A 147 36.09 7.40 -30.32
CA LEU A 147 37.29 8.10 -29.85
C LEU A 147 38.35 7.13 -29.30
N GLU A 148 37.95 6.07 -28.62
CA GLU A 148 38.88 5.05 -28.14
C GLU A 148 39.64 4.36 -29.28
N ASP A 149 38.96 4.09 -30.40
CA ASP A 149 39.59 3.49 -31.57
C ASP A 149 40.54 4.48 -32.28
N GLU A 150 40.14 5.74 -32.41
CA GLU A 150 41.03 6.80 -32.93
C GLU A 150 42.29 6.95 -32.06
N MET A 151 42.14 6.88 -30.73
CA MET A 151 43.28 6.94 -29.81
C MET A 151 44.21 5.73 -29.93
N LYS A 152 43.68 4.53 -30.21
CA LYS A 152 44.52 3.35 -30.48
C LYS A 152 45.32 3.54 -31.76
N GLU A 153 44.73 4.08 -32.82
CA GLU A 153 45.43 4.36 -34.08
C GLU A 153 46.51 5.43 -33.91
N MET A 154 46.21 6.53 -33.21
CA MET A 154 47.21 7.55 -32.88
C MET A 154 48.38 6.98 -32.07
N ARG A 155 48.10 6.06 -31.13
CA ARG A 155 49.15 5.38 -30.36
C ARG A 155 50.09 4.56 -31.26
N LYS A 156 49.53 3.76 -32.17
CA LYS A 156 50.32 2.97 -33.14
C LYS A 156 51.20 3.87 -34.02
N ILE A 157 50.65 4.98 -34.52
CA ILE A 157 51.40 5.96 -35.32
C ILE A 157 52.54 6.56 -34.50
N LYS A 158 52.29 6.93 -33.25
CA LYS A 158 53.32 7.48 -32.36
C LYS A 158 54.47 6.49 -32.10
N GLU A 159 54.14 5.21 -31.87
CA GLU A 159 55.13 4.13 -31.70
C GLU A 159 55.98 3.94 -32.96
N TYR A 160 55.36 3.98 -34.15
CA TYR A 160 56.07 3.91 -35.43
C TYR A 160 57.07 5.06 -35.62
N PHE A 161 56.66 6.30 -35.34
CA PHE A 161 57.55 7.47 -35.43
C PHE A 161 58.70 7.40 -34.42
N ALA A 162 58.45 6.95 -33.19
CA ALA A 162 59.49 6.78 -32.18
C ALA A 162 60.53 5.74 -32.60
N ALA A 163 60.10 4.62 -33.20
CA ALA A 163 61.00 3.59 -33.72
C ALA A 163 61.90 4.13 -34.85
N GLN A 164 61.35 4.93 -35.78
CA GLN A 164 62.12 5.55 -36.86
C GLN A 164 63.18 6.54 -36.36
N GLN A 165 62.87 7.33 -35.32
CA GLN A 165 63.83 8.28 -34.74
C GLN A 165 65.01 7.58 -34.04
N SER A 166 64.82 6.36 -33.52
CA SER A 166 65.91 5.58 -32.90
C SER A 166 66.94 5.03 -33.89
N HIS A 167 66.59 4.91 -35.18
CA HIS A 167 67.48 4.42 -36.24
C HIS A 167 68.37 5.51 -36.86
N VAL A 168 68.18 6.78 -36.49
CA VAL A 168 68.88 7.95 -37.07
C VAL A 168 69.84 8.62 -36.06
N SER A 169 70.01 8.05 -34.85
CA SER A 169 71.00 8.48 -33.85
C SER A 169 72.15 7.50 -33.70
#